data_AF-A0A537EK45-F1
#
_entry.id   AF-A0A537EK45-F1
#
_cell.length_a   1.000
_cell.length_b   1.000
_cell.length_c   1.000
_cell.angle_alpha   90.00
_cell.angle_beta   90.00
_cell.angle_gamma   90.00
#
_symmetry.space_group_name_H-M   'P 1'
#
loop_
_entity.id
_entity.type
_entity.pdbx_description
1 polymer ?
#
loop_
_entity_poly.entity_id
_entity_poly.type
_entity_poly.pdbx_seq_one_letter_code
_entity_poly.pdbx_strand_id
1 'polypeptide(L)'
;LRTGVQFALNIAIFKLLRMNSVYPVANAERLTDKDGRVLPDIYLMPAGSTVTELARTIHTDLVKGLLYALDVRTGLHLPANYVLRDRDVLSIVSTAKTG
;
A
#
# COMPACT_ATOMS: atom_id res chain seq x y z
N LEU A 1 -1.53 -25.10 14.20
CA LEU A 1 -0.25 -24.37 14.03
C LEU A 1 0.97 -25.32 14.03
N ARG A 2 1.00 -26.39 13.23
CA ARG A 2 1.90 -27.55 13.50
C ARG A 2 2.94 -27.92 12.42
N THR A 3 3.06 -27.20 11.31
CA THR A 3 3.97 -27.61 10.20
C THR A 3 5.22 -26.76 10.00
N GLY A 4 5.41 -25.66 10.75
CA GLY A 4 6.59 -24.77 10.62
C GLY A 4 6.66 -23.96 9.30
N VAL A 5 5.96 -24.38 8.25
CA VAL A 5 5.95 -23.73 6.92
C VAL A 5 5.55 -22.26 7.01
N GLN A 6 4.45 -21.94 7.70
CA GLN A 6 4.02 -20.54 7.86
C GLN A 6 5.08 -19.68 8.57
N PHE A 7 5.77 -20.26 9.56
CA PHE A 7 6.82 -19.57 10.29
C PHE A 7 8.03 -19.30 9.39
N ALA A 8 8.45 -20.29 8.61
CA ALA A 8 9.54 -20.14 7.65
C ALA A 8 9.24 -19.07 6.59
N LEU A 9 8.02 -19.08 6.03
CA LEU A 9 7.57 -18.06 5.07
C LEU A 9 7.55 -16.66 5.69
N ASN A 10 7.00 -16.52 6.90
CA ASN A 10 6.95 -15.23 7.59
C ASN A 10 8.36 -14.68 7.87
N ILE A 11 9.30 -15.54 8.29
CA ILE A 11 10.69 -15.12 8.48
C ILE A 11 11.32 -14.71 7.15
N ALA A 12 11.16 -15.50 6.10
CA ALA A 12 11.74 -15.19 4.80
C ALA A 12 11.26 -13.83 4.29
N ILE A 13 9.96 -13.58 4.31
CA ILE A 13 9.34 -12.37 3.74
C ILE A 13 9.57 -11.15 4.64
N PHE A 14 9.19 -11.23 5.91
CA PHE A 14 9.16 -10.04 6.77
C PHE A 14 10.50 -9.76 7.46
N LYS A 15 11.29 -10.80 7.76
CA LYS A 15 12.54 -10.64 8.52
C LYS A 15 13.79 -10.61 7.63
N LEU A 16 13.90 -11.53 6.69
CA LEU A 16 15.08 -11.62 5.81
C LEU A 16 14.98 -10.62 4.66
N LEU A 17 13.87 -10.63 3.93
CA LEU A 17 13.64 -9.72 2.80
C LEU A 17 13.16 -8.32 3.24
N ARG A 18 12.76 -8.16 4.51
CA ARG A 18 12.32 -6.89 5.10
C ARG A 18 11.21 -6.23 4.26
N MET A 19 10.19 -7.01 3.90
CA MET A 19 9.04 -6.52 3.17
C MET A 19 7.99 -5.95 4.13
N ASN A 20 7.38 -4.84 3.75
CA ASN A 20 6.23 -4.24 4.42
C ASN A 20 4.96 -4.60 3.64
N SER A 21 3.92 -4.99 4.35
CA SER A 21 2.60 -5.23 3.78
C SER A 21 1.79 -3.94 3.71
N VAL A 22 1.36 -3.51 2.53
CA VAL A 22 0.68 -2.22 2.34
C VAL A 22 -0.64 -2.43 1.60
N TYR A 23 -1.70 -1.79 2.08
CA TYR A 23 -3.07 -1.96 1.62
C TYR A 23 -3.54 -0.70 0.91
N PRO A 24 -3.51 -0.66 -0.43
CA PRO A 24 -4.07 0.45 -1.16
C PRO A 24 -5.60 0.35 -1.23
N VAL A 25 -6.28 1.48 -1.06
CA VAL A 25 -7.74 1.60 -1.20
C VAL A 25 -8.11 2.80 -2.05
N ALA A 26 -9.17 2.68 -2.85
CA ALA A 26 -9.67 3.81 -3.65
C ALA A 26 -10.58 4.73 -2.82
N ASN A 27 -11.36 4.16 -1.89
CA ASN A 27 -12.23 4.89 -0.99
C ASN A 27 -11.72 4.74 0.45
N ALA A 28 -11.27 5.84 1.05
CA ALA A 28 -10.75 5.87 2.41
C ALA A 28 -11.83 5.69 3.48
N GLU A 29 -13.05 6.21 3.28
CA GLU A 29 -14.12 6.09 4.27
C GLU A 29 -14.62 4.64 4.41
N ARG A 30 -14.68 3.92 3.28
CA ARG A 30 -15.21 2.55 3.23
C ARG A 30 -14.14 1.47 3.24
N LEU A 31 -12.87 1.84 3.11
CA LEU A 31 -11.74 0.93 2.90
C LEU A 31 -11.91 0.05 1.65
N THR A 32 -12.51 0.59 0.58
CA THR A 32 -12.88 -0.21 -0.60
C THR A 32 -12.19 0.21 -1.88
N ASP A 33 -12.21 -0.68 -2.88
CA ASP A 33 -12.04 -0.29 -4.29
C ASP A 33 -13.30 0.44 -4.82
N LYS A 34 -13.29 0.73 -6.14
CA LYS A 34 -14.41 1.30 -6.89
C LYS A 34 -15.62 0.36 -6.94
N ASP A 35 -15.40 -0.95 -6.86
CA ASP A 35 -16.44 -1.98 -6.92
C ASP A 35 -17.05 -2.29 -5.54
N GLY A 36 -16.56 -1.64 -4.47
CA GLY A 36 -17.03 -1.85 -3.11
C GLY A 36 -16.41 -3.06 -2.39
N ARG A 37 -15.34 -3.65 -2.91
CA ARG A 37 -14.58 -4.72 -2.23
C ARG A 37 -13.72 -4.11 -1.13
N VAL A 38 -13.88 -4.61 0.10
CA VAL A 38 -13.16 -4.13 1.29
C VAL A 38 -11.74 -4.67 1.30
N LEU A 39 -10.74 -3.78 1.44
CA LEU A 39 -9.30 -4.08 1.43
C LEU A 39 -8.94 -5.04 0.28
N PRO A 40 -9.14 -4.60 -0.98
CA PRO A 40 -9.13 -5.47 -2.15
C PRO A 40 -7.78 -6.16 -2.35
N ASP A 41 -6.70 -5.42 -2.14
CA ASP A 41 -5.34 -5.82 -2.49
C ASP A 41 -4.37 -5.59 -1.33
N ILE A 42 -3.27 -6.34 -1.38
CA ILE A 42 -2.12 -6.17 -0.50
C ILE A 42 -0.84 -6.26 -1.33
N TYR A 43 0.03 -5.27 -1.17
CA TYR A 43 1.34 -5.24 -1.82
C TYR A 43 2.43 -5.48 -0.79
N LEU A 44 3.38 -6.36 -1.12
CA LEU A 44 4.62 -6.49 -0.38
C LEU A 44 5.62 -5.51 -0.99
N MET A 45 5.94 -4.47 -0.24
CA MET A 45 6.87 -3.41 -0.63
C MET A 45 8.17 -3.55 0.15
N PRO A 46 9.36 -3.44 -0.48
CA PRO A 46 10.62 -3.42 0.26
C PRO A 46 10.66 -2.33 1.34
N ALA A 47 11.38 -2.58 2.44
CA ALA A 47 11.63 -1.55 3.43
C ALA A 47 12.33 -0.34 2.79
N GLY A 48 11.84 0.86 3.11
CA GLY A 48 12.32 2.11 2.51
C GLY A 48 11.49 2.56 1.31
N SER A 49 10.58 1.73 0.78
CA SER A 49 9.72 2.14 -0.32
C SER A 49 8.84 3.32 0.03
N THR A 50 8.55 4.14 -0.98
CA THR A 50 7.81 5.39 -0.82
C THR A 50 6.39 5.32 -1.40
N VAL A 51 5.55 6.31 -1.05
CA VAL A 51 4.23 6.50 -1.67
C VAL A 51 4.32 6.52 -3.21
N THR A 52 5.35 7.15 -3.76
CA THR A 52 5.57 7.20 -5.22
C THR A 52 5.79 5.81 -5.81
N GLU A 53 6.56 4.96 -5.13
CA GLU A 53 6.82 3.59 -5.57
C GLU A 53 5.57 2.70 -5.43
N LEU A 54 4.78 2.89 -4.38
CA LEU A 54 3.48 2.23 -4.26
C LEU A 54 2.56 2.63 -5.42
N ALA A 55 2.43 3.92 -5.70
CA ALA A 55 1.63 4.41 -6.82
C ALA A 55 2.09 3.80 -8.14
N ARG A 56 3.40 3.72 -8.37
CA ARG A 56 3.99 3.07 -9.55
C ARG A 56 3.65 1.58 -9.64
N THR A 57 3.68 0.89 -8.51
CA THR A 57 3.41 -0.56 -8.41
C THR A 57 1.95 -0.86 -8.74
N ILE A 58 1.02 0.02 -8.35
CA ILE A 58 -0.39 -0.07 -8.70
C ILE A 58 -0.60 0.24 -10.19
N HIS A 59 -0.18 1.42 -10.64
CA HIS A 59 -0.25 1.82 -12.04
C HIS A 59 0.65 3.01 -12.35
N THR A 60 1.40 2.96 -13.46
CA THR A 60 2.34 4.04 -13.83
C THR A 60 1.69 5.40 -14.05
N ASP A 61 0.42 5.45 -14.45
CA ASP A 61 -0.30 6.73 -14.61
C ASP A 61 -0.59 7.44 -13.28
N LEU A 62 -0.72 6.70 -12.18
CA LEU A 62 -0.91 7.31 -10.86
C LEU A 62 0.28 8.18 -10.47
N VAL A 63 1.49 7.81 -10.89
CA VAL A 63 2.73 8.56 -10.65
C VAL A 63 2.71 9.90 -11.37
N LYS A 64 2.23 9.95 -12.62
CA LYS A 64 2.24 11.18 -13.45
C LYS A 64 1.43 12.31 -12.83
N GLY A 65 0.34 11.97 -12.14
CA GLY A 65 -0.55 12.91 -11.48
C GLY A 65 -0.51 12.89 -9.96
N LEU A 66 0.47 12.21 -9.34
CA LEU A 66 0.50 11.96 -7.90
C LEU A 66 0.52 13.28 -7.13
N LEU A 67 -0.49 13.49 -6.29
CA LEU A 67 -0.56 14.64 -5.40
C LEU A 67 -0.04 14.28 -4.00
N TYR A 68 -0.66 13.29 -3.38
CA TYR A 68 -0.33 12.78 -2.05
C TYR A 68 -0.97 11.40 -1.84
N ALA A 69 -0.62 10.73 -0.75
CA ALA A 69 -1.41 9.61 -0.23
C ALA A 69 -2.17 10.05 1.02
N LEU A 70 -3.36 9.52 1.23
CA LEU A 70 -4.10 9.68 2.46
C LEU A 70 -3.87 8.43 3.33
N ASP A 71 -3.34 8.60 4.54
CA ASP A 71 -3.39 7.55 5.55
C ASP A 71 -4.81 7.44 6.06
N VAL A 72 -5.44 6.31 5.78
CA VAL A 72 -6.85 6.11 6.06
C VAL A 72 -7.13 5.96 7.56
N ARG A 73 -6.15 5.55 8.36
CA ARG A 73 -6.34 5.42 9.81
C ARG A 73 -6.31 6.76 10.53
N THR A 74 -5.44 7.66 10.08
CA THR A 74 -5.20 8.96 10.74
C THR A 74 -5.87 10.13 10.03
N GLY A 75 -6.29 9.95 8.78
CA GLY A 75 -6.80 11.01 7.91
C GLY A 75 -5.71 11.99 7.44
N LEU A 76 -4.43 11.66 7.63
CA LEU A 76 -3.33 12.56 7.30
C LEU A 76 -2.93 12.47 5.83
N HIS A 77 -2.65 13.63 5.23
CA HIS A 77 -2.02 13.71 3.92
C HIS A 77 -0.52 13.43 4.04
N LEU A 78 -0.08 12.37 3.38
CA LEU A 78 1.29 11.91 3.32
C LEU A 78 1.93 12.36 2.00
N PRO A 79 3.13 12.98 2.06
CA PRO A 79 3.84 13.40 0.85
C PRO A 79 4.33 12.20 0.03
N ALA A 80 4.65 12.45 -1.23
CA ALA A 80 5.10 11.42 -2.18
C ALA A 80 6.37 10.66 -1.75
N ASN A 81 7.20 11.27 -0.89
CA ASN A 81 8.43 10.70 -0.34
C ASN A 81 8.24 10.04 1.04
N TYR A 82 7.01 9.99 1.57
CA TYR A 82 6.73 9.26 2.80
C TYR A 82 7.14 7.79 2.64
N VAL A 83 7.91 7.27 3.60
CA VAL A 83 8.37 5.89 3.64
C VAL A 83 7.29 5.01 4.22
N LEU A 84 6.84 4.04 3.44
CA LEU A 84 5.79 3.09 3.78
C LEU A 84 6.19 2.25 4.99
N ARG A 85 5.23 2.03 5.89
CA ARG A 85 5.36 1.16 7.05
C ARG A 85 4.52 -0.10 6.87
N ASP A 86 4.87 -1.13 7.63
CA ASP A 86 4.10 -2.36 7.64
C ASP A 86 2.66 -2.09 8.09
N ARG A 87 1.71 -2.64 7.34
CA ARG A 87 0.26 -2.50 7.49
C ARG A 87 -0.29 -1.10 7.29
N ASP A 88 0.42 -0.24 6.55
CA ASP A 88 -0.15 1.03 6.11
C ASP A 88 -1.37 0.79 5.22
N VAL A 89 -2.42 1.57 5.45
CA VAL A 89 -3.64 1.55 4.63
C VAL A 89 -3.76 2.92 3.98
N LEU A 90 -3.48 2.98 2.68
CA LEU A 90 -3.27 4.24 1.98
C LEU A 90 -4.24 4.39 0.81
N SER A 91 -4.77 5.59 0.63
CA SER A 91 -5.45 5.97 -0.60
C SER A 91 -4.57 6.89 -1.42
N ILE A 92 -4.27 6.48 -2.66
CA ILE A 92 -3.44 7.28 -3.57
C ILE A 92 -4.32 8.33 -4.25
N VAL A 93 -4.01 9.60 -4.02
CA VAL A 93 -4.72 10.72 -4.65
C VAL A 93 -3.88 11.22 -5.82
N SER A 94 -4.43 11.10 -7.03
CA SER A 94 -3.78 11.50 -8.28
C SER A 94 -4.76 12.27 -9.17
N THR A 95 -4.23 13.23 -9.94
CA THR A 95 -5.01 13.95 -10.96
C THR A 95 -5.24 13.11 -12.21
N ALA A 96 -4.44 12.06 -12.41
CA ALA A 96 -4.64 11.09 -13.47
C ALA A 96 -5.82 10.19 -13.08
N LYS A 97 -6.91 10.23 -13.85
CA LYS A 97 -8.01 9.28 -13.69
C LYS A 97 -7.52 7.89 -14.08
N THR A 98 -7.43 6.99 -13.11
CA THR A 98 -7.41 5.55 -13.40
C THR A 98 -8.75 5.20 -14.03
N GLY A 99 -8.75 4.60 -15.23
CA GLY A 99 -9.94 4.02 -15.84
C GLY A 99 -10.72 3.14 -14.87
#